data_AF-A0A3A1WLG8-F1
#
_entry.id   AF-A0A3A1WLG8-F1
#
_cell.length_a   1.000
_cell.length_b   1.000
_cell.length_c   1.000
_cell.angle_alpha   90.00
_cell.angle_beta   90.00
_cell.angle_gamma   90.00
#
_symmetry.space_group_name_H-M   'P 1'
#
loop_
_entity.id
_entity.type
_entity.pdbx_description
1 polymer ?
#
loop_
_entity_poly.entity_id
_entity_poly.type
_entity_poly.pdbx_seq_one_letter_code
_entity_poly.pdbx_strand_id
1 'polypeptide(L)'
;MNMNLNKTKRRASTAILAAGVAGMVFAGGVVANVVPSFADPVTVQPTGQNPGFADVVEKVSPAVVSVRVKEQIRPASDDGNAESPFDNLPENHPLRRFFEFGNPGMPGGPEGRQAPRRSPRQGMAQGSGFFISDDGYLVTNNHVVEGGSDYTVVLDDGTELKAELIGADSRTDLALLKVDGGNRKFTYVDFADDSKVRVGEWVVAVGNPFGLGGSVTAGIVSARGRDIGAGPYDDFIQIDAAVNRGNSGGPAFNLEGQVIGVNTAIFSPSGGNVGIAFAIPASTAKTVIQSLRENGNVQRGWLGVQIAPVTKDIAEALGLDAEEGAIVTLPDTDTPAVKAGIQTGDVITAVNGQAVKGPRELARKVAEYRPGTTIDVKVWRNNEARDIKVELGNLSSLDEASNSSGNSNVPVNPSSLRGYGLTLTPSDQGDGVVITEVDPDSEAANRGVSAGDTIVAVNGSSVKSQREVEDAIKKASSSGRKAALFQLRSGDQNRFVALPISGS
;
A
#
# COMPACT_ATOMS: atom_id res chain seq x y z
N MET A 1 -77.25 58.83 -21.51
CA MET A 1 -77.61 57.61 -22.26
C MET A 1 -76.44 57.30 -23.18
N ASN A 2 -75.81 56.14 -22.99
CA ASN A 2 -74.46 55.82 -23.47
C ASN A 2 -74.34 55.79 -24.99
N MET A 3 -73.31 56.48 -25.51
CA MET A 3 -72.77 56.22 -26.84
C MET A 3 -71.25 56.43 -26.85
N ASN A 4 -70.58 55.48 -27.49
CA ASN A 4 -69.17 55.41 -27.85
C ASN A 4 -68.48 56.75 -28.06
N LEU A 5 -67.24 56.87 -27.55
CA LEU A 5 -66.25 57.73 -28.20
C LEU A 5 -64.97 56.99 -28.54
N ASN A 6 -64.62 57.25 -29.79
CA ASN A 6 -63.56 56.71 -30.60
C ASN A 6 -62.32 57.62 -30.47
N LYS A 7 -61.20 57.14 -31.01
CA LYS A 7 -60.05 57.89 -31.56
C LYS A 7 -58.85 58.29 -30.65
N THR A 8 -57.74 57.65 -31.03
CA THR A 8 -56.44 58.20 -31.45
C THR A 8 -55.31 58.54 -30.46
N LYS A 9 -54.17 57.90 -30.80
CA LYS A 9 -52.81 58.44 -31.01
C LYS A 9 -51.91 58.79 -29.81
N ARG A 10 -50.76 58.11 -29.84
CA ARG A 10 -49.44 58.45 -29.28
C ARG A 10 -49.04 59.93 -29.40
N ARG A 11 -48.38 60.44 -28.35
CA ARG A 11 -47.17 61.31 -28.28
C ARG A 11 -46.83 61.49 -26.78
N ALA A 12 -45.66 61.04 -26.28
CA ALA A 12 -44.44 61.83 -26.01
C ALA A 12 -44.74 63.17 -25.29
N SER A 13 -44.23 63.50 -24.09
CA SER A 13 -42.83 63.86 -23.75
C SER A 13 -42.79 64.30 -22.25
N THR A 14 -41.85 63.82 -21.43
CA THR A 14 -40.67 64.55 -20.86
C THR A 14 -40.87 65.38 -19.57
N ALA A 15 -40.28 64.86 -18.48
CA ALA A 15 -39.52 65.46 -17.35
C ALA A 15 -39.91 66.79 -16.66
N ILE A 16 -39.80 66.83 -15.31
CA ILE A 16 -38.80 67.64 -14.55
C ILE A 16 -38.90 67.42 -13.00
N LEU A 17 -37.73 67.12 -12.43
CA LEU A 17 -37.11 67.37 -11.11
C LEU A 17 -37.89 67.54 -9.77
N ALA A 18 -37.45 66.69 -8.82
CA ALA A 18 -36.82 66.98 -7.52
C ALA A 18 -37.56 67.78 -6.42
N ALA A 19 -37.84 67.11 -5.30
CA ALA A 19 -37.50 67.54 -3.93
C ALA A 19 -37.98 66.48 -2.93
N GLY A 20 -37.13 66.05 -1.98
CA GLY A 20 -37.60 65.31 -0.80
C GLY A 20 -36.68 64.21 -0.25
N VAL A 21 -35.40 64.49 -0.05
CA VAL A 21 -34.58 63.73 0.91
C VAL A 21 -34.98 64.20 2.31
N ALA A 22 -35.80 63.41 3.02
CA ALA A 22 -35.88 63.32 4.49
C ALA A 22 -37.14 62.55 4.92
N GLY A 23 -37.16 61.25 4.59
CA GLY A 23 -38.09 60.27 5.16
C GLY A 23 -37.31 58.99 5.44
N MET A 24 -36.17 59.12 6.12
CA MET A 24 -35.41 57.99 6.64
C MET A 24 -36.21 57.30 7.75
N VAL A 25 -36.12 55.98 7.74
CA VAL A 25 -36.58 55.02 8.75
C VAL A 25 -38.07 54.64 8.64
N PHE A 26 -38.34 53.50 7.98
CA PHE A 26 -39.44 52.53 8.18
C PHE A 26 -40.14 51.91 6.94
N ALA A 27 -39.61 52.04 5.72
CA ALA A 27 -40.15 51.28 4.57
C ALA A 27 -39.11 50.71 3.59
N GLY A 28 -37.85 50.59 4.00
CA GLY A 28 -36.75 50.02 3.20
C GLY A 28 -36.56 48.53 3.46
N GLY A 29 -37.60 47.72 3.33
CA GLY A 29 -37.43 46.28 3.24
C GLY A 29 -36.83 45.95 1.88
N VAL A 30 -35.50 45.89 1.77
CA VAL A 30 -34.86 45.22 0.63
C VAL A 30 -35.24 43.75 0.78
N VAL A 31 -36.29 43.33 0.08
CA VAL A 31 -36.54 41.91 -0.17
C VAL A 31 -35.41 41.47 -1.09
N ALA A 32 -34.29 41.07 -0.49
CA ALA A 32 -33.26 40.35 -1.19
C ALA A 32 -33.92 39.07 -1.67
N ASN A 33 -34.26 39.02 -2.97
CA ASN A 33 -34.65 37.78 -3.62
C ASN A 33 -33.40 36.90 -3.64
N VAL A 34 -33.21 36.14 -2.57
CA VAL A 34 -32.20 35.08 -2.52
C VAL A 34 -32.74 34.00 -3.44
N VAL A 35 -32.38 34.05 -4.72
CA VAL A 35 -32.63 32.93 -5.63
C VAL A 35 -31.68 31.83 -5.18
N PRO A 36 -32.19 30.71 -4.64
CA PRO A 36 -31.32 29.60 -4.29
C PRO A 36 -30.66 29.11 -5.59
N SER A 37 -29.35 29.31 -5.69
CA SER A 37 -28.54 28.72 -6.75
C SER A 37 -28.37 27.25 -6.44
N PHE A 38 -29.30 26.42 -6.91
CA PHE A 38 -29.11 24.98 -6.91
C PHE A 38 -28.13 24.63 -8.03
N ALA A 39 -27.13 23.80 -7.75
CA ALA A 39 -26.28 23.24 -8.79
C ALA A 39 -27.16 22.35 -9.71
N ASP A 40 -27.02 22.53 -11.02
CA ASP A 40 -27.68 21.63 -11.98
C ASP A 40 -27.16 20.20 -11.81
N PRO A 41 -28.01 19.18 -12.02
CA PRO A 41 -27.57 17.79 -12.00
C PRO A 41 -26.53 17.55 -13.10
N VAL A 42 -25.49 16.78 -12.79
CA VAL A 42 -24.49 16.35 -13.77
C VAL A 42 -25.20 15.49 -14.82
N THR A 43 -25.25 15.98 -16.06
CA THR A 43 -25.76 15.22 -17.20
C THR A 43 -24.60 14.77 -18.07
N VAL A 44 -24.53 13.47 -18.34
CA VAL A 44 -23.55 12.88 -19.25
C VAL A 44 -24.29 12.43 -20.49
N GLN A 45 -23.88 12.91 -21.67
CA GLN A 45 -24.36 12.38 -22.94
C GLN A 45 -23.57 11.09 -23.23
N PRO A 46 -24.22 9.91 -23.32
CA PRO A 46 -23.50 8.68 -23.65
C PRO A 46 -22.87 8.79 -25.04
N THR A 47 -21.55 8.70 -25.10
CA THR A 47 -20.79 8.72 -26.35
C THR A 47 -20.74 7.32 -26.95
N GLY A 48 -21.54 7.08 -28.00
CA GLY A 48 -21.42 5.91 -28.88
C GLY A 48 -21.95 4.57 -28.33
N GLN A 49 -22.19 3.63 -29.25
CA GLN A 49 -22.42 2.22 -28.91
C GLN A 49 -21.06 1.60 -28.55
N ASN A 50 -20.94 1.04 -27.34
CA ASN A 50 -19.74 0.28 -26.99
C ASN A 50 -19.66 -0.95 -27.91
N PRO A 51 -18.62 -1.11 -28.75
CA PRO A 51 -18.36 -2.39 -29.39
C PRO A 51 -18.21 -3.44 -28.29
N GLY A 52 -18.78 -4.63 -28.49
CA GLY A 52 -18.65 -5.71 -27.52
C GLY A 52 -17.19 -6.10 -27.29
N PHE A 53 -16.92 -6.87 -26.24
CA PHE A 53 -15.56 -7.29 -25.88
C PHE A 53 -14.93 -8.32 -26.85
N ALA A 54 -15.72 -8.90 -27.75
CA ALA A 54 -15.31 -10.02 -28.60
C ALA A 54 -14.06 -9.70 -29.45
N ASP A 55 -14.02 -8.54 -30.11
CA ASP A 55 -12.91 -8.17 -30.99
C ASP A 55 -11.59 -7.97 -30.22
N VAL A 56 -11.68 -7.43 -29.00
CA VAL A 56 -10.52 -7.26 -28.12
C VAL A 56 -10.02 -8.63 -27.68
N VAL A 57 -10.93 -9.47 -27.19
CA VAL A 57 -10.64 -10.82 -26.70
C VAL A 57 -10.00 -11.68 -27.78
N GLU A 58 -10.53 -11.68 -29.00
CA GLU A 58 -9.99 -12.44 -30.14
C GLU A 58 -8.54 -12.04 -30.44
N LYS A 59 -8.21 -10.74 -30.34
CA LYS A 59 -6.87 -10.25 -30.62
C LYS A 59 -5.86 -10.52 -29.51
N VAL A 60 -6.28 -10.43 -28.24
CA VAL A 60 -5.35 -10.50 -27.10
C VAL A 60 -5.19 -11.90 -26.53
N SER A 61 -6.19 -12.78 -26.67
CA SER A 61 -6.15 -14.12 -26.06
C SER A 61 -4.96 -14.98 -26.50
N PRO A 62 -4.49 -14.94 -27.77
CA PRO A 62 -3.31 -15.72 -28.19
C PRO A 62 -1.99 -15.31 -27.49
N ALA A 63 -1.95 -14.13 -26.87
CA ALA A 63 -0.80 -13.71 -26.07
C ALA A 63 -0.83 -14.24 -24.63
N VAL A 64 -1.97 -14.77 -24.17
CA VAL A 64 -2.20 -15.22 -22.78
C VAL A 64 -2.02 -16.74 -22.67
N VAL A 65 -1.21 -17.16 -21.71
CA VAL A 65 -0.74 -18.54 -21.57
C VAL A 65 -1.04 -19.11 -20.19
N SER A 66 -1.08 -20.44 -20.11
CA SER A 66 -1.03 -21.15 -18.83
C SER A 66 0.42 -21.28 -18.38
N VAL A 67 0.71 -21.03 -17.11
CA VAL A 67 2.01 -21.29 -16.50
C VAL A 67 1.85 -22.45 -15.53
N ARG A 68 2.53 -23.56 -15.81
CA ARG A 68 2.56 -24.75 -14.96
C ARG A 68 3.94 -24.90 -14.34
N VAL A 69 3.96 -25.20 -13.05
CA VAL A 69 5.19 -25.25 -12.26
C VAL A 69 5.24 -26.55 -11.51
N LYS A 70 6.34 -27.29 -11.66
CA LYS A 70 6.62 -28.46 -10.82
C LYS A 70 7.32 -28.01 -9.55
N GLU A 71 6.71 -28.30 -8.40
CA GLU A 71 7.30 -28.03 -7.09
C GLU A 71 8.41 -29.03 -6.76
N GLN A 72 9.47 -28.55 -6.11
CA GLN A 72 10.44 -29.44 -5.47
C GLN A 72 9.88 -29.96 -4.13
N ILE A 73 9.59 -31.25 -4.07
CA ILE A 73 9.17 -31.89 -2.82
C ILE A 73 10.34 -31.84 -1.82
N ARG A 74 10.22 -31.05 -0.76
CA ARG A 74 10.91 -31.36 0.50
C ARG A 74 10.14 -32.54 1.12
N PRO A 75 10.80 -33.66 1.49
CA PRO A 75 10.08 -34.78 2.09
C PRO A 75 9.46 -34.33 3.41
N ALA A 76 8.14 -34.13 3.40
CA ALA A 76 7.37 -33.84 4.61
C ALA A 76 7.26 -35.11 5.46
N SER A 77 7.42 -34.93 6.76
CA SER A 77 7.05 -35.90 7.78
C SER A 77 5.56 -36.27 7.69
N ASP A 78 5.27 -37.49 8.11
CA ASP A 78 4.01 -38.25 7.99
C ASP A 78 2.82 -37.62 8.73
N ASP A 79 2.25 -36.51 8.22
CA ASP A 79 0.96 -36.00 8.69
C ASP A 79 -0.01 -35.80 7.51
N GLY A 80 -1.07 -36.61 7.51
CA GLY A 80 -1.96 -36.87 6.38
C GLY A 80 -3.05 -35.83 6.13
N ASN A 81 -2.72 -34.56 5.96
CA ASN A 81 -3.65 -33.56 5.42
C ASN A 81 -3.35 -33.28 3.94
N ALA A 82 -4.38 -33.33 3.10
CA ALA A 82 -4.27 -32.90 1.71
C ALA A 82 -4.26 -31.36 1.67
N GLU A 83 -3.08 -30.78 1.83
CA GLU A 83 -2.85 -29.33 1.77
C GLU A 83 -2.98 -28.80 0.33
N SER A 84 -3.53 -27.60 0.20
CA SER A 84 -3.62 -26.88 -1.07
C SER A 84 -2.22 -26.43 -1.49
N PRO A 85 -1.84 -26.46 -2.80
CA PRO A 85 -0.54 -25.97 -3.27
C PRO A 85 -0.22 -24.50 -2.91
N PHE A 86 -1.23 -23.74 -2.47
CA PHE A 86 -1.12 -22.33 -2.09
C PHE A 86 -1.09 -22.10 -0.57
N ASP A 87 -1.28 -23.15 0.24
CA ASP A 87 -1.01 -23.11 1.69
C ASP A 87 0.52 -23.09 1.95
N ASN A 88 1.32 -23.34 0.91
CA ASN A 88 2.79 -23.37 0.91
C ASN A 88 3.46 -22.01 0.71
N LEU A 89 2.72 -20.89 0.65
CA LEU A 89 3.34 -19.58 0.73
C LEU A 89 4.13 -19.48 2.04
N PRO A 90 5.41 -19.02 2.01
CA PRO A 90 6.18 -18.80 3.23
C PRO A 90 5.36 -18.05 4.30
N GLU A 91 5.54 -18.35 5.59
CA GLU A 91 4.80 -17.70 6.69
C GLU A 91 4.86 -16.17 6.62
N ASN A 92 5.95 -15.64 6.07
CA ASN A 92 6.21 -14.22 5.86
C ASN A 92 5.80 -13.68 4.48
N HIS A 93 5.15 -14.46 3.61
CA HIS A 93 4.75 -13.99 2.28
C HIS A 93 3.64 -12.93 2.39
N PRO A 94 3.80 -11.73 1.78
CA PRO A 94 2.91 -10.62 2.08
C PRO A 94 1.44 -10.79 1.63
N LEU A 95 1.21 -11.65 0.64
CA LEU A 95 -0.13 -11.95 0.12
C LEU A 95 -0.80 -13.17 0.77
N ARG A 96 -0.15 -13.88 1.70
CA ARG A 96 -0.64 -15.15 2.26
C ARG A 96 -2.10 -15.06 2.76
N ARG A 97 -2.40 -13.99 3.51
CA ARG A 97 -3.75 -13.76 4.06
C ARG A 97 -4.85 -13.72 3.00
N PHE A 98 -4.57 -13.40 1.74
CA PHE A 98 -5.59 -13.38 0.68
C PHE A 98 -5.91 -14.77 0.13
N PHE A 99 -5.07 -15.77 0.40
CA PHE A 99 -5.15 -17.11 -0.20
C PHE A 99 -5.49 -18.23 0.79
N GLU A 100 -5.38 -17.96 2.09
CA GLU A 100 -5.64 -18.89 3.22
C GLU A 100 -7.13 -19.26 3.39
N PHE A 101 -8.06 -18.40 2.94
CA PHE A 101 -9.51 -18.58 3.15
C PHE A 101 -10.17 -19.65 2.26
N GLY A 102 -9.39 -20.44 1.53
CA GLY A 102 -9.89 -21.36 0.49
C GLY A 102 -10.28 -22.77 0.95
N ASN A 103 -10.16 -23.12 2.24
CA ASN A 103 -10.46 -24.46 2.72
C ASN A 103 -11.69 -24.47 3.66
N PRO A 104 -12.92 -24.64 3.14
CA PRO A 104 -14.06 -24.97 3.99
C PRO A 104 -13.80 -26.35 4.58
N GLY A 105 -13.40 -26.38 5.85
CA GLY A 105 -13.23 -27.62 6.60
C GLY A 105 -14.49 -28.47 6.49
N MET A 106 -14.38 -29.62 5.83
CA MET A 106 -15.42 -30.64 5.85
C MET A 106 -15.53 -31.16 7.30
N PRO A 107 -16.72 -31.11 7.93
CA PRO A 107 -16.92 -31.65 9.27
C PRO A 107 -16.63 -33.16 9.29
N GLY A 108 -15.89 -33.60 10.31
CA GLY A 108 -15.36 -34.95 10.46
C GLY A 108 -16.37 -36.07 10.18
N GLY A 109 -16.01 -36.96 9.25
CA GLY A 109 -16.64 -38.26 9.05
C GLY A 109 -15.89 -39.36 9.81
N PRO A 110 -16.56 -40.46 10.22
CA PRO A 110 -16.07 -41.37 11.24
C PRO A 110 -14.81 -42.14 10.82
N GLU A 111 -13.88 -42.26 11.77
CA GLU A 111 -12.66 -43.05 11.68
C GLU A 111 -12.92 -44.49 11.22
N GLY A 112 -12.06 -44.95 10.30
CA GLY A 112 -11.86 -46.39 10.08
C GLY A 112 -12.04 -46.84 8.64
N ARG A 113 -11.03 -46.59 7.79
CA ARG A 113 -10.59 -47.53 6.73
C ARG A 113 -9.25 -47.06 6.15
N GLN A 114 -8.21 -47.86 6.36
CA GLN A 114 -6.88 -47.69 5.76
C GLN A 114 -7.02 -47.69 4.22
N ALA A 115 -6.91 -46.51 3.62
CA ALA A 115 -6.75 -46.36 2.18
C ALA A 115 -5.30 -46.70 1.79
N PRO A 116 -5.07 -47.33 0.63
CA PRO A 116 -3.72 -47.66 0.17
C PRO A 116 -2.88 -46.39 0.02
N ARG A 117 -1.61 -46.47 0.45
CA ARG A 117 -0.57 -45.42 0.32
C ARG A 117 -0.65 -44.77 -1.06
N ARG A 118 -1.20 -43.55 -1.14
CA ARG A 118 -1.11 -42.74 -2.35
C ARG A 118 0.35 -42.35 -2.50
N SER A 119 0.96 -42.68 -3.65
CA SER A 119 2.23 -42.09 -4.07
C SER A 119 2.18 -40.57 -3.87
N PRO A 120 3.29 -39.90 -3.52
CA PRO A 120 3.33 -38.44 -3.39
C PRO A 120 2.74 -37.84 -4.67
N ARG A 121 1.57 -37.22 -4.58
CA ARG A 121 1.01 -36.48 -5.71
C ARG A 121 1.97 -35.32 -5.91
N GLN A 122 2.67 -35.31 -7.04
CA GLN A 122 3.42 -34.14 -7.49
C GLN A 122 2.45 -32.96 -7.51
N GLY A 123 2.59 -32.02 -6.57
CA GLY A 123 1.89 -30.76 -6.63
C GLY A 123 2.37 -30.02 -7.88
N MET A 124 1.45 -29.70 -8.78
CA MET A 124 1.71 -28.74 -9.85
C MET A 124 0.98 -27.46 -9.48
N ALA A 125 1.74 -26.39 -9.22
CA ALA A 125 1.17 -25.06 -9.16
C ALA A 125 0.81 -24.61 -10.57
N GLN A 126 -0.30 -23.90 -10.71
CA GLN A 126 -0.82 -23.46 -12.00
C GLN A 126 -1.39 -22.04 -11.91
N GLY A 127 -1.04 -21.22 -12.90
CA GLY A 127 -1.50 -19.85 -13.05
C GLY A 127 -1.55 -19.44 -14.52
N SER A 128 -1.65 -18.13 -14.74
CA SER A 128 -1.62 -17.51 -16.05
C SER A 128 -0.37 -16.66 -16.24
N GLY A 129 -0.05 -16.36 -17.50
CA GLY A 129 0.94 -15.35 -17.87
C GLY A 129 0.61 -14.77 -19.24
N PHE A 130 1.42 -13.83 -19.72
CA PHE A 130 1.22 -13.27 -21.06
C PHE A 130 2.53 -12.80 -21.69
N PHE A 131 2.65 -12.96 -23.00
CA PHE A 131 3.82 -12.51 -23.77
C PHE A 131 3.86 -10.99 -23.88
N ILE A 132 5.05 -10.44 -23.69
CA ILE A 132 5.36 -9.00 -23.82
C ILE A 132 6.36 -8.73 -24.95
N SER A 133 6.71 -9.75 -25.71
CA SER A 133 7.68 -9.68 -26.80
C SER A 133 7.49 -10.84 -27.77
N ASP A 134 7.88 -10.63 -29.02
CA ASP A 134 7.77 -11.63 -30.09
C ASP A 134 8.83 -12.75 -29.98
N ASP A 135 9.89 -12.53 -29.22
CA ASP A 135 10.99 -13.47 -28.97
C ASP A 135 10.76 -14.35 -27.74
N GLY A 136 9.66 -14.16 -27.01
CA GLY A 136 9.15 -15.12 -26.02
C GLY A 136 9.36 -14.75 -24.54
N TYR A 137 9.63 -13.49 -24.20
CA TYR A 137 9.49 -13.04 -22.80
C TYR A 137 8.02 -12.92 -22.42
N LEU A 138 7.69 -13.43 -21.23
CA LEU A 138 6.34 -13.37 -20.67
C LEU A 138 6.34 -13.02 -19.19
N VAL A 139 5.26 -12.37 -18.76
CA VAL A 139 5.04 -11.91 -17.39
C VAL A 139 4.04 -12.84 -16.70
N THR A 140 4.28 -13.11 -15.42
CA THR A 140 3.35 -13.79 -14.51
C THR A 140 3.58 -13.25 -13.08
N ASN A 141 2.88 -13.80 -12.08
CA ASN A 141 3.13 -13.45 -10.69
C ASN A 141 4.28 -14.26 -10.08
N ASN A 142 4.95 -13.69 -9.07
CA ASN A 142 5.97 -14.40 -8.29
C ASN A 142 5.37 -15.64 -7.62
N HIS A 143 4.22 -15.51 -6.95
CA HIS A 143 3.60 -16.63 -6.24
C HIS A 143 3.17 -17.79 -7.16
N VAL A 144 3.09 -17.58 -8.49
CA VAL A 144 2.82 -18.66 -9.46
C VAL A 144 4.07 -19.50 -9.70
N VAL A 145 5.26 -18.89 -9.61
CA VAL A 145 6.56 -19.51 -9.95
C VAL A 145 7.43 -19.86 -8.74
N GLU A 146 7.06 -19.36 -7.56
CA GLU A 146 7.77 -19.56 -6.30
C GLU A 146 7.86 -21.05 -5.92
N GLY A 147 9.03 -21.49 -5.43
CA GLY A 147 9.28 -22.89 -5.05
C GLY A 147 9.36 -23.90 -6.21
N GLY A 148 9.16 -23.44 -7.44
CA GLY A 148 9.26 -24.23 -8.66
C GLY A 148 10.69 -24.51 -9.11
N SER A 149 10.88 -25.62 -9.83
CA SER A 149 12.16 -25.90 -10.51
C SER A 149 12.04 -26.18 -12.00
N ASP A 150 10.85 -26.49 -12.50
CA ASP A 150 10.57 -26.65 -13.92
C ASP A 150 9.31 -25.87 -14.27
N TYR A 151 9.43 -24.99 -15.26
CA TYR A 151 8.37 -24.12 -15.74
C TYR A 151 7.95 -24.55 -17.14
N THR A 152 6.66 -24.81 -17.32
CA THR A 152 6.05 -25.12 -18.61
C THR A 152 4.99 -24.09 -18.93
N VAL A 153 5.10 -23.50 -20.12
CA VAL A 153 4.11 -22.57 -20.67
C VAL A 153 3.22 -23.33 -21.65
N VAL A 154 1.91 -23.21 -21.50
CA VAL A 154 0.93 -23.82 -22.41
C VAL A 154 0.18 -22.72 -23.15
N LEU A 155 0.28 -22.74 -24.48
CA LEU A 155 -0.39 -21.79 -25.35
C LEU A 155 -1.90 -22.07 -25.43
N ASP A 156 -2.65 -21.17 -26.06
CA ASP A 156 -4.09 -21.31 -26.30
C ASP A 156 -4.44 -22.49 -27.23
N ASP A 157 -3.55 -22.82 -28.17
CA ASP A 157 -3.63 -24.00 -29.04
C ASP A 157 -3.23 -25.32 -28.35
N GLY A 158 -2.85 -25.28 -27.07
CA GLY A 158 -2.40 -26.44 -26.29
C GLY A 158 -0.93 -26.81 -26.47
N THR A 159 -0.14 -26.07 -27.26
CA THR A 159 1.31 -26.29 -27.38
C THR A 159 1.98 -26.07 -26.02
N GLU A 160 2.77 -27.04 -25.58
CA GLU A 160 3.60 -26.93 -24.37
C GLU A 160 5.04 -26.53 -24.72
N LEU A 161 5.56 -25.53 -24.03
CA LEU A 161 6.91 -24.99 -24.20
C LEU A 161 7.63 -24.95 -22.85
N LYS A 162 8.90 -25.34 -22.83
CA LYS A 162 9.74 -25.15 -21.64
C LYS A 162 10.06 -23.67 -21.47
N ALA A 163 9.98 -23.18 -20.25
CA ALA A 163 10.35 -21.82 -19.88
C ALA A 163 11.51 -21.81 -18.88
N GLU A 164 12.31 -20.75 -18.94
CA GLU A 164 13.33 -20.40 -17.96
C GLU A 164 12.84 -19.23 -17.12
N LEU A 165 13.09 -19.28 -15.80
CA LEU A 165 12.89 -18.14 -14.92
C LEU A 165 14.08 -17.19 -15.06
N ILE A 166 13.83 -16.02 -15.65
CA ILE A 166 14.84 -14.96 -15.78
C ILE A 166 15.04 -14.25 -14.44
N GLY A 167 13.94 -14.08 -13.69
CA GLY A 167 13.97 -13.54 -12.35
C GLY A 167 12.56 -13.32 -11.79
N ALA A 168 12.47 -13.14 -10.48
CA ALA A 168 11.23 -12.84 -9.79
C ALA A 168 11.44 -11.82 -8.67
N ASP A 169 10.35 -11.12 -8.32
CA ASP A 169 10.32 -10.13 -7.26
C ASP A 169 9.11 -10.37 -6.35
N SER A 170 9.37 -10.97 -5.19
CA SER A 170 8.34 -11.27 -4.18
C SER A 170 7.68 -10.02 -3.61
N ARG A 171 8.37 -8.87 -3.62
CA ARG A 171 7.88 -7.61 -3.05
C ARG A 171 6.80 -6.92 -3.90
N THR A 172 6.77 -7.17 -5.20
CA THR A 172 5.70 -6.71 -6.11
C THR A 172 4.87 -7.85 -6.69
N ASP A 173 5.20 -9.10 -6.32
CA ASP A 173 4.56 -10.31 -6.82
C ASP A 173 4.63 -10.46 -8.34
N LEU A 174 5.78 -10.14 -8.96
CA LEU A 174 6.00 -10.25 -10.41
C LEU A 174 7.15 -11.19 -10.73
N ALA A 175 7.03 -11.91 -11.85
CA ALA A 175 8.09 -12.75 -12.38
C ALA A 175 8.19 -12.62 -13.90
N LEU A 176 9.42 -12.78 -14.41
CA LEU A 176 9.73 -12.78 -15.83
C LEU A 176 10.20 -14.18 -16.23
N LEU A 177 9.47 -14.81 -17.14
CA LEU A 177 9.86 -16.08 -17.77
C LEU A 177 10.27 -15.84 -19.23
N LYS A 178 11.10 -16.75 -19.75
CA LYS A 178 11.50 -16.79 -21.16
C LYS A 178 11.27 -18.17 -21.74
N VAL A 179 10.54 -18.28 -22.85
CA VAL A 179 10.47 -19.52 -23.64
C VAL A 179 11.44 -19.48 -24.80
N ASP A 180 12.00 -20.63 -25.16
CA ASP A 180 12.71 -20.81 -26.43
C ASP A 180 11.75 -21.40 -27.47
N GLY A 181 11.30 -20.55 -28.39
CA GLY A 181 10.45 -20.95 -29.52
C GLY A 181 11.23 -21.39 -30.77
N GLY A 182 12.57 -21.41 -30.71
CA GLY A 182 13.42 -21.52 -31.90
C GLY A 182 13.11 -20.40 -32.88
N ASN A 183 12.56 -20.74 -34.06
CA ASN A 183 12.17 -19.78 -35.09
C ASN A 183 10.72 -19.26 -34.95
N ARG A 184 9.96 -19.72 -33.95
CA ARG A 184 8.58 -19.28 -33.72
C ARG A 184 8.57 -17.84 -33.21
N LYS A 185 7.67 -17.02 -33.76
CA LYS A 185 7.32 -15.72 -33.22
C LYS A 185 6.03 -15.83 -32.40
N PHE A 186 5.98 -15.10 -31.29
CA PHE A 186 4.84 -15.11 -30.37
C PHE A 186 3.97 -13.86 -30.56
N THR A 187 2.65 -14.02 -30.48
CA THR A 187 1.74 -12.89 -30.31
C THR A 187 1.98 -12.31 -28.92
N TYR A 188 2.12 -11.00 -28.82
CA TYR A 188 2.41 -10.30 -27.57
C TYR A 188 1.56 -9.05 -27.43
N VAL A 189 1.52 -8.50 -26.21
CA VAL A 189 0.73 -7.31 -25.88
C VAL A 189 1.60 -6.20 -25.30
N ASP A 190 1.16 -4.97 -25.54
CA ASP A 190 1.76 -3.78 -24.96
C ASP A 190 1.08 -3.41 -23.64
N PHE A 191 1.86 -2.80 -22.77
CA PHE A 191 1.35 -2.21 -21.55
C PHE A 191 0.86 -0.77 -21.78
N ALA A 192 -0.31 -0.46 -21.25
CA ALA A 192 -0.91 0.87 -21.29
C ALA A 192 -0.09 1.91 -20.51
N ASP A 193 -0.45 3.17 -20.71
CA ASP A 193 -0.12 4.26 -19.79
C ASP A 193 -1.22 4.32 -18.72
N ASP A 194 -1.00 3.61 -17.61
CA ASP A 194 -1.97 3.48 -16.53
C ASP A 194 -2.19 4.80 -15.78
N SER A 195 -1.36 5.83 -15.96
CA SER A 195 -1.63 7.18 -15.43
C SER A 195 -2.93 7.77 -15.98
N LYS A 196 -3.33 7.37 -17.19
CA LYS A 196 -4.54 7.83 -17.88
C LYS A 196 -5.79 7.02 -17.57
N VAL A 197 -5.64 5.85 -16.93
CA VAL A 197 -6.76 4.97 -16.60
C VAL A 197 -7.69 5.62 -15.57
N ARG A 198 -8.99 5.62 -15.83
CA ARG A 198 -10.00 6.24 -14.96
C ARG A 198 -10.91 5.21 -14.30
N VAL A 199 -11.37 5.55 -13.10
CA VAL A 199 -12.45 4.81 -12.45
C VAL A 199 -13.69 4.83 -13.34
N GLY A 200 -14.29 3.67 -13.57
CA GLY A 200 -15.43 3.46 -14.46
C GLY A 200 -15.06 3.04 -15.89
N GLU A 201 -13.78 3.00 -16.26
CA GLU A 201 -13.36 2.46 -17.56
C GLU A 201 -13.52 0.94 -17.59
N TRP A 202 -13.95 0.42 -18.74
CA TRP A 202 -14.07 -1.01 -18.98
C TRP A 202 -12.71 -1.70 -18.87
N VAL A 203 -12.72 -2.87 -18.23
CA VAL A 203 -11.57 -3.76 -18.14
C VAL A 203 -11.97 -5.18 -18.49
N VAL A 204 -11.09 -5.87 -19.20
CA VAL A 204 -11.23 -7.28 -19.55
C VAL A 204 -10.07 -8.05 -18.92
N ALA A 205 -10.35 -8.86 -17.90
CA ALA A 205 -9.38 -9.74 -17.29
C ALA A 205 -9.36 -11.07 -18.08
N VAL A 206 -8.16 -11.47 -18.50
CA VAL A 206 -7.95 -12.70 -19.27
C VAL A 206 -6.95 -13.57 -18.52
N GLY A 207 -7.25 -14.86 -18.41
CA GLY A 207 -6.32 -15.86 -17.94
C GLY A 207 -6.43 -17.14 -18.75
N ASN A 208 -5.53 -18.09 -18.54
CA ASN A 208 -5.58 -19.44 -19.08
C ASN A 208 -5.26 -20.47 -17.99
N PRO A 209 -6.16 -20.64 -16.99
CA PRO A 209 -5.92 -21.51 -15.84
C PRO A 209 -5.58 -22.95 -16.17
N PHE A 210 -5.97 -23.46 -17.35
CA PHE A 210 -5.89 -24.89 -17.65
C PHE A 210 -5.19 -25.23 -18.98
N GLY A 211 -4.87 -24.23 -19.81
CA GLY A 211 -4.41 -24.46 -21.19
C GLY A 211 -5.54 -24.92 -22.12
N LEU A 212 -6.79 -24.56 -21.83
CA LEU A 212 -8.00 -25.02 -22.53
C LEU A 212 -8.72 -23.90 -23.31
N GLY A 213 -7.99 -22.87 -23.75
CA GLY A 213 -8.56 -21.75 -24.53
C GLY A 213 -8.95 -20.51 -23.71
N GLY A 214 -8.41 -20.35 -22.50
CA GLY A 214 -8.54 -19.13 -21.72
C GLY A 214 -9.88 -18.95 -20.98
N SER A 215 -9.91 -18.03 -20.02
CA SER A 215 -11.09 -17.58 -19.29
C SER A 215 -11.09 -16.06 -19.30
N VAL A 216 -12.22 -15.48 -19.73
CA VAL A 216 -12.37 -14.04 -19.91
C VAL A 216 -13.49 -13.55 -19.02
N THR A 217 -13.21 -12.49 -18.27
CA THR A 217 -14.21 -11.79 -17.46
C THR A 217 -14.10 -10.29 -17.70
N ALA A 218 -15.24 -9.61 -17.72
CA ALA A 218 -15.30 -8.17 -17.94
C ALA A 218 -15.84 -7.47 -16.69
N GLY A 219 -15.42 -6.23 -16.50
CA GLY A 219 -15.82 -5.36 -15.41
C GLY A 219 -15.37 -3.93 -15.68
N ILE A 220 -15.23 -3.14 -14.64
CA ILE A 220 -14.68 -1.79 -14.67
C ILE A 220 -13.50 -1.65 -13.71
N VAL A 221 -12.69 -0.61 -13.93
CA VAL A 221 -11.78 -0.10 -12.91
C VAL A 221 -12.61 0.53 -11.80
N SER A 222 -12.62 -0.09 -10.63
CA SER A 222 -13.41 0.35 -9.47
C SER A 222 -12.67 1.39 -8.62
N ALA A 223 -11.35 1.29 -8.52
CA ALA A 223 -10.50 2.23 -7.78
C ALA A 223 -9.03 2.14 -8.23
N ARG A 224 -8.24 3.14 -7.86
CA ARG A 224 -6.79 3.19 -8.07
C ARG A 224 -6.07 3.50 -6.76
N GLY A 225 -4.79 3.16 -6.68
CA GLY A 225 -3.94 3.45 -5.53
C GLY A 225 -4.37 2.72 -4.27
N ARG A 226 -4.83 1.48 -4.41
CA ARG A 226 -5.25 0.67 -3.27
C ARG A 226 -4.06 0.14 -2.51
N ASP A 227 -4.03 0.48 -1.24
CA ASP A 227 -3.25 -0.19 -0.22
C ASP A 227 -4.07 -1.31 0.38
N ILE A 228 -3.58 -2.54 0.28
CA ILE A 228 -4.22 -3.73 0.82
C ILE A 228 -3.39 -4.34 1.94
N GLY A 229 -2.29 -3.68 2.34
CA GLY A 229 -1.32 -4.12 3.35
C GLY A 229 -0.37 -5.21 2.85
N ALA A 230 -0.27 -5.47 1.54
CA ALA A 230 0.56 -6.51 0.96
C ALA A 230 2.04 -6.11 0.89
N GLY A 231 2.40 -4.90 1.30
CA GLY A 231 3.78 -4.50 1.37
C GLY A 231 3.97 -3.00 1.31
N PRO A 232 5.24 -2.56 1.39
CA PRO A 232 5.58 -1.14 1.32
C PRO A 232 5.35 -0.53 -0.07
N TYR A 233 5.15 -1.36 -1.11
CA TYR A 233 4.98 -0.93 -2.51
C TYR A 233 3.55 -1.07 -3.03
N ASP A 234 2.58 -1.27 -2.15
CA ASP A 234 1.18 -1.36 -2.53
C ASP A 234 0.73 -0.11 -3.30
N ASP A 235 0.15 -0.34 -4.47
CA ASP A 235 -0.47 0.67 -5.34
C ASP A 235 -1.46 0.02 -6.31
N PHE A 236 -2.31 -0.89 -5.83
CA PHE A 236 -3.11 -1.74 -6.71
C PHE A 236 -4.21 -0.97 -7.45
N ILE A 237 -4.53 -1.44 -8.66
CA ILE A 237 -5.77 -1.11 -9.37
C ILE A 237 -6.83 -2.09 -8.89
N GLN A 238 -7.96 -1.57 -8.40
CA GLN A 238 -9.12 -2.40 -8.07
C GLN A 238 -10.00 -2.55 -9.30
N ILE A 239 -10.38 -3.78 -9.60
CA ILE A 239 -11.34 -4.11 -10.66
C ILE A 239 -12.46 -5.00 -10.10
N ASP A 240 -13.64 -4.95 -10.69
CA ASP A 240 -14.77 -5.83 -10.34
C ASP A 240 -14.95 -7.00 -11.34
N ALA A 241 -14.08 -7.07 -12.37
CA ALA A 241 -13.98 -8.25 -13.21
C ALA A 241 -13.64 -9.48 -12.35
N ALA A 242 -14.30 -10.60 -12.63
CA ALA A 242 -14.11 -11.82 -11.86
C ALA A 242 -12.72 -12.40 -12.12
N VAL A 243 -11.80 -12.14 -11.19
CA VAL A 243 -10.49 -12.80 -11.08
C VAL A 243 -10.63 -13.94 -10.08
N ASN A 244 -10.33 -15.16 -10.49
CA ASN A 244 -10.35 -16.36 -9.65
C ASN A 244 -9.01 -17.10 -9.76
N ARG A 245 -8.85 -18.17 -8.96
CA ARG A 245 -7.69 -19.06 -9.03
C ARG A 245 -7.42 -19.49 -10.47
N GLY A 246 -6.17 -19.35 -10.90
CA GLY A 246 -5.72 -19.65 -12.25
C GLY A 246 -5.70 -18.48 -13.22
N ASN A 247 -6.44 -17.39 -12.98
CA ASN A 247 -6.28 -16.13 -13.74
C ASN A 247 -5.18 -15.22 -13.18
N SER A 248 -4.67 -15.52 -11.97
CA SER A 248 -3.50 -14.84 -11.40
C SER A 248 -2.29 -14.94 -12.33
N GLY A 249 -1.58 -13.84 -12.50
CA GLY A 249 -0.49 -13.64 -13.45
C GLY A 249 -0.95 -13.26 -14.85
N GLY A 250 -2.26 -13.38 -15.15
CA GLY A 250 -2.85 -12.94 -16.41
C GLY A 250 -3.08 -11.43 -16.48
N PRO A 251 -3.25 -10.86 -17.68
CA PRO A 251 -3.43 -9.42 -17.87
C PRO A 251 -4.87 -8.94 -17.61
N ALA A 252 -4.98 -7.69 -17.19
CA ALA A 252 -6.19 -6.87 -17.27
C ALA A 252 -6.03 -5.88 -18.43
N PHE A 253 -6.92 -5.94 -19.43
CA PHE A 253 -6.86 -5.11 -20.64
C PHE A 253 -7.86 -3.96 -20.62
N ASN A 254 -7.49 -2.83 -21.21
CA ASN A 254 -8.46 -1.83 -21.68
C ASN A 254 -9.09 -2.26 -23.01
N LEU A 255 -10.02 -1.45 -23.54
CA LEU A 255 -10.70 -1.75 -24.82
C LEU A 255 -9.79 -1.60 -26.04
N GLU A 256 -8.61 -1.00 -25.88
CA GLU A 256 -7.57 -0.94 -26.90
C GLU A 256 -6.69 -2.21 -26.94
N GLY A 257 -6.90 -3.17 -26.02
CA GLY A 257 -6.11 -4.40 -25.92
C GLY A 257 -4.74 -4.22 -25.26
N GLN A 258 -4.55 -3.11 -24.52
CA GLN A 258 -3.33 -2.82 -23.77
C GLN A 258 -3.47 -3.23 -22.31
N VAL A 259 -2.40 -3.76 -21.73
CA VAL A 259 -2.38 -4.23 -20.33
C VAL A 259 -2.36 -3.02 -19.40
N ILE A 260 -3.44 -2.82 -18.63
CA ILE A 260 -3.50 -1.80 -17.57
C ILE A 260 -2.97 -2.32 -16.23
N GLY A 261 -2.94 -3.64 -16.05
CA GLY A 261 -2.32 -4.28 -14.89
C GLY A 261 -2.25 -5.80 -14.98
N VAL A 262 -1.55 -6.41 -14.01
CA VAL A 262 -1.39 -7.87 -13.88
C VAL A 262 -2.26 -8.36 -12.73
N ASN A 263 -3.22 -9.24 -13.02
CA ASN A 263 -4.14 -9.79 -12.02
C ASN A 263 -3.36 -10.57 -10.97
N THR A 264 -3.52 -10.27 -9.68
CA THR A 264 -2.75 -10.92 -8.61
C THR A 264 -3.65 -11.54 -7.53
N ALA A 265 -4.49 -10.72 -6.90
CA ALA A 265 -5.17 -11.06 -5.66
C ALA A 265 -6.65 -10.67 -5.69
N ILE A 266 -7.42 -11.27 -4.79
CA ILE A 266 -8.81 -10.90 -4.53
C ILE A 266 -9.01 -10.61 -3.06
N PHE A 267 -9.97 -9.73 -2.76
CA PHE A 267 -10.53 -9.69 -1.42
C PHE A 267 -11.68 -10.69 -1.37
N SER A 268 -11.59 -11.71 -0.51
CA SER A 268 -12.66 -12.70 -0.37
C SER A 268 -12.77 -13.25 1.05
N PRO A 269 -13.94 -13.13 1.68
CA PRO A 269 -14.24 -13.84 2.93
C PRO A 269 -14.37 -15.37 2.77
N SER A 270 -14.63 -15.87 1.54
CA SER A 270 -14.97 -17.28 1.27
C SER A 270 -14.03 -17.96 0.26
N GLY A 271 -12.99 -17.27 -0.21
CA GLY A 271 -12.07 -17.73 -1.25
C GLY A 271 -12.54 -17.55 -2.71
N GLY A 272 -13.77 -17.07 -2.94
CA GLY A 272 -14.30 -16.73 -4.27
C GLY A 272 -14.38 -15.22 -4.53
N ASN A 273 -14.32 -14.78 -5.79
CA ASN A 273 -14.44 -13.36 -6.12
C ASN A 273 -15.81 -12.79 -5.73
N VAL A 274 -15.83 -11.68 -4.98
CA VAL A 274 -17.05 -10.96 -4.54
C VAL A 274 -17.20 -9.57 -5.18
N GLY A 275 -16.61 -9.37 -6.36
CA GLY A 275 -16.55 -8.08 -7.06
C GLY A 275 -15.38 -7.18 -6.62
N ILE A 276 -14.37 -7.74 -5.95
CA ILE A 276 -13.17 -7.02 -5.51
C ILE A 276 -11.93 -7.83 -5.88
N ALA A 277 -11.31 -7.46 -6.99
CA ALA A 277 -10.03 -7.98 -7.44
C ALA A 277 -8.98 -6.86 -7.53
N PHE A 278 -7.72 -7.25 -7.45
CA PHE A 278 -6.58 -6.35 -7.49
C PHE A 278 -5.61 -6.74 -8.60
N ALA A 279 -5.17 -5.74 -9.35
CA ALA A 279 -4.16 -5.85 -10.37
C ALA A 279 -2.96 -4.94 -10.05
N ILE A 280 -1.76 -5.45 -10.29
CA ILE A 280 -0.51 -4.69 -10.20
C ILE A 280 -0.46 -3.71 -11.38
N PRO A 281 -0.27 -2.39 -11.19
CA PRO A 281 -0.30 -1.42 -12.29
C PRO A 281 0.72 -1.70 -13.39
N ALA A 282 0.38 -1.33 -14.63
CA ALA A 282 1.25 -1.46 -15.79
C ALA A 282 2.61 -0.73 -15.62
N SER A 283 2.61 0.47 -15.02
CA SER A 283 3.82 1.23 -14.71
C SER A 283 4.78 0.47 -13.78
N THR A 284 4.25 -0.12 -12.71
CA THR A 284 5.00 -0.99 -11.79
C THR A 284 5.55 -2.21 -12.52
N ALA A 285 4.71 -2.89 -13.31
CA ALA A 285 5.11 -4.06 -14.07
C ALA A 285 6.23 -3.75 -15.07
N LYS A 286 6.12 -2.67 -15.87
CA LYS A 286 7.18 -2.23 -16.79
C LYS A 286 8.53 -2.10 -16.09
N THR A 287 8.56 -1.38 -14.98
CA THR A 287 9.79 -1.05 -14.24
C THR A 287 10.45 -2.31 -13.66
N VAL A 288 9.64 -3.18 -13.05
CA VAL A 288 10.11 -4.44 -12.46
C VAL A 288 10.62 -5.38 -13.54
N ILE A 289 9.84 -5.60 -14.61
CA ILE A 289 10.19 -6.52 -15.68
C ILE A 289 11.44 -6.07 -16.43
N GLN A 290 11.60 -4.76 -16.65
CA GLN A 290 12.84 -4.23 -17.21
C GLN A 290 14.05 -4.56 -16.32
N SER A 291 13.93 -4.35 -15.00
CA SER A 291 15.01 -4.65 -14.05
C SER A 291 15.37 -6.14 -14.03
N LEU A 292 14.35 -7.02 -14.01
CA LEU A 292 14.52 -8.46 -14.07
C LEU A 292 15.18 -8.89 -15.39
N ARG A 293 14.81 -8.28 -16.52
CA ARG A 293 15.42 -8.59 -17.83
C ARG A 293 16.89 -8.19 -17.89
N GLU A 294 17.25 -7.04 -17.31
CA GLU A 294 18.61 -6.50 -17.35
C GLU A 294 19.56 -7.20 -16.35
N ASN A 295 19.08 -7.53 -15.15
CA ASN A 295 19.94 -7.93 -14.03
C ASN A 295 19.58 -9.28 -13.40
N GLY A 296 18.47 -9.91 -13.79
CA GLY A 296 17.92 -11.11 -13.14
C GLY A 296 17.28 -10.84 -11.76
N ASN A 297 17.40 -9.62 -11.23
CA ASN A 297 16.80 -9.19 -9.96
C ASN A 297 16.36 -7.73 -10.01
N VAL A 298 15.49 -7.33 -9.08
CA VAL A 298 15.09 -5.92 -8.92
C VAL A 298 16.00 -5.24 -7.92
N GLN A 299 16.73 -4.23 -8.38
CA GLN A 299 17.62 -3.43 -7.54
C GLN A 299 16.85 -2.23 -7.00
N ARG A 300 16.72 -2.14 -5.67
CA ARG A 300 16.07 -1.01 -5.00
C ARG A 300 17.03 -0.37 -4.03
N GLY A 301 17.09 0.95 -4.09
CA GLY A 301 17.73 1.75 -3.08
C GLY A 301 17.13 1.47 -1.70
N TRP A 302 17.99 1.56 -0.69
CA TRP A 302 17.61 1.30 0.69
C TRP A 302 18.24 2.33 1.61
N LEU A 303 17.43 2.97 2.45
CA LEU A 303 17.90 3.90 3.47
C LEU A 303 18.36 3.18 4.75
N GLY A 304 17.74 2.06 5.10
CA GLY A 304 17.97 1.38 6.38
C GLY A 304 17.41 2.12 7.58
N VAL A 305 16.12 2.46 7.48
CA VAL A 305 15.35 3.04 8.59
C VAL A 305 14.08 2.25 8.80
N GLN A 306 13.75 2.02 10.07
CA GLN A 306 12.39 1.73 10.50
C GLN A 306 11.65 3.05 10.65
N ILE A 307 10.43 3.07 10.12
CA ILE A 307 9.64 4.28 9.96
C ILE A 307 8.20 4.07 10.40
N ALA A 308 7.60 5.10 10.95
CA ALA A 308 6.19 5.13 11.34
C ALA A 308 5.48 6.36 10.76
N PRO A 309 4.14 6.34 10.67
CA PRO A 309 3.37 7.52 10.28
C PRO A 309 3.50 8.65 11.30
N VAL A 310 3.46 9.89 10.81
CA VAL A 310 3.28 11.06 11.67
C VAL A 310 1.79 11.25 11.90
N THR A 311 1.33 11.01 13.13
CA THR A 311 -0.04 11.36 13.54
C THR A 311 -0.13 12.83 13.90
N LYS A 312 -1.34 13.37 13.97
CA LYS A 312 -1.60 14.72 14.51
C LYS A 312 -0.85 15.03 15.78
N ASP A 313 -0.93 14.13 16.76
CA ASP A 313 -0.32 14.36 18.06
C ASP A 313 1.21 14.32 18.00
N ILE A 314 1.78 13.49 17.12
CA ILE A 314 3.23 13.47 16.85
C ILE A 314 3.66 14.77 16.17
N ALA A 315 2.90 15.25 15.18
CA ALA A 315 3.17 16.52 14.51
C ALA A 315 3.16 17.68 15.50
N GLU A 316 2.13 17.77 16.36
CA GLU A 316 2.03 18.79 17.41
C GLU A 316 3.18 18.70 18.43
N ALA A 317 3.58 17.48 18.83
CA ALA A 317 4.69 17.27 19.76
C ALA A 317 6.06 17.63 19.15
N LEU A 318 6.21 17.53 17.83
CA LEU A 318 7.43 17.85 17.10
C LEU A 318 7.46 19.27 16.52
N GLY A 319 6.36 20.02 16.63
CA GLY A 319 6.24 21.36 16.06
C GLY A 319 6.19 21.37 14.53
N LEU A 320 5.67 20.30 13.92
CA LEU A 320 5.43 20.22 12.48
C LEU A 320 4.13 20.93 12.12
N ASP A 321 4.12 21.63 10.98
CA ASP A 321 2.94 22.34 10.48
C ASP A 321 1.88 21.40 9.88
N ALA A 322 2.28 20.18 9.49
CA ALA A 322 1.43 19.20 8.82
C ALA A 322 1.62 17.79 9.39
N GLU A 323 0.58 16.97 9.28
CA GLU A 323 0.55 15.54 9.63
C GLU A 323 1.17 14.68 8.50
N GLU A 324 2.28 15.16 7.94
CA GLU A 324 2.95 14.56 6.80
C GLU A 324 4.40 14.19 7.15
N GLY A 325 4.87 13.10 6.55
CA GLY A 325 6.24 12.60 6.71
C GLY A 325 6.32 11.21 7.30
N ALA A 326 7.54 10.69 7.39
CA ALA A 326 7.83 9.41 8.00
C ALA A 326 8.79 9.61 9.18
N ILE A 327 8.34 9.32 10.40
CA ILE A 327 9.18 9.42 11.59
C ILE A 327 10.09 8.20 11.70
N VAL A 328 11.38 8.40 11.89
CA VAL A 328 12.38 7.35 12.05
C VAL A 328 12.32 6.81 13.47
N THR A 329 11.84 5.57 13.65
CA THR A 329 11.71 4.89 14.96
C THR A 329 12.99 4.22 15.40
N LEU A 330 13.70 3.61 14.44
CA LEU A 330 14.98 2.97 14.67
C LEU A 330 15.74 2.92 13.34
N PRO A 331 16.89 3.60 13.22
CA PRO A 331 17.80 3.29 12.14
C PRO A 331 18.62 2.06 12.55
N ASP A 332 18.61 0.98 11.76
CA ASP A 332 19.39 -0.22 12.11
C ASP A 332 20.89 0.11 12.13
N THR A 333 21.67 -0.59 12.96
CA THR A 333 23.12 -0.39 13.02
C THR A 333 23.77 -0.70 11.67
N ASP A 334 24.73 0.14 11.25
CA ASP A 334 25.47 0.03 9.99
C ASP A 334 24.67 0.30 8.69
N THR A 335 23.55 1.03 8.80
CA THR A 335 22.72 1.42 7.65
C THR A 335 23.23 2.68 6.93
N PRO A 336 22.84 2.88 5.66
CA PRO A 336 23.04 4.13 4.92
C PRO A 336 22.58 5.39 5.68
N ALA A 337 21.41 5.33 6.31
CA ALA A 337 20.84 6.42 7.07
C ALA A 337 21.69 6.78 8.30
N VAL A 338 22.15 5.79 9.08
CA VAL A 338 23.06 6.06 10.22
C VAL A 338 24.37 6.67 9.73
N LYS A 339 24.96 6.13 8.67
CA LYS A 339 26.21 6.65 8.08
C LYS A 339 26.09 8.10 7.64
N ALA A 340 24.91 8.49 7.13
CA ALA A 340 24.60 9.85 6.71
C ALA A 340 24.18 10.78 7.88
N GLY A 341 24.01 10.24 9.09
CA GLY A 341 23.65 11.01 10.28
C GLY A 341 22.16 11.24 10.48
N ILE A 342 21.29 10.45 9.84
CA ILE A 342 19.86 10.35 10.17
C ILE A 342 19.73 9.65 11.54
N GLN A 343 18.85 10.17 12.39
CA GLN A 343 18.71 9.77 13.79
C GLN A 343 17.27 9.35 14.11
N THR A 344 17.11 8.56 15.16
CA THR A 344 15.79 8.30 15.74
C THR A 344 15.11 9.61 16.14
N GLY A 345 13.83 9.76 15.77
CA GLY A 345 13.04 10.96 16.00
C GLY A 345 13.09 11.98 14.87
N ASP A 346 13.94 11.78 13.85
CA ASP A 346 13.84 12.54 12.60
C ASP A 346 12.53 12.26 11.90
N VAL A 347 11.92 13.30 11.34
CA VAL A 347 10.80 13.13 10.40
C VAL A 347 11.29 13.42 8.99
N ILE A 348 11.32 12.40 8.14
CA ILE A 348 11.65 12.56 6.72
C ILE A 348 10.44 13.19 6.02
N THR A 349 10.64 14.38 5.47
CA THR A 349 9.60 15.23 4.86
C THR A 349 9.76 15.36 3.35
N ALA A 350 10.94 15.10 2.78
CA ALA A 350 11.13 15.05 1.33
C ALA A 350 12.33 14.19 0.93
N VAL A 351 12.29 13.68 -0.31
CA VAL A 351 13.41 13.01 -0.99
C VAL A 351 13.61 13.68 -2.35
N ASN A 352 14.82 14.17 -2.64
CA ASN A 352 15.17 14.91 -3.85
C ASN A 352 14.18 16.03 -4.18
N GLY A 353 13.73 16.76 -3.16
CA GLY A 353 12.74 17.84 -3.29
C GLY A 353 11.29 17.40 -3.45
N GLN A 354 11.00 16.10 -3.55
CA GLN A 354 9.64 15.57 -3.60
C GLN A 354 9.11 15.31 -2.17
N ALA A 355 8.01 15.97 -1.80
CA ALA A 355 7.39 15.85 -0.48
C ALA A 355 7.02 14.41 -0.13
N VAL A 356 7.26 13.96 1.09
CA VAL A 356 6.92 12.63 1.59
C VAL A 356 5.75 12.77 2.54
N LYS A 357 4.59 12.20 2.20
CA LYS A 357 3.40 12.27 3.06
C LYS A 357 3.39 11.21 4.14
N GLY A 358 4.09 10.10 3.94
CA GLY A 358 4.09 8.99 4.89
C GLY A 358 5.09 7.89 4.57
N PRO A 359 5.17 6.85 5.42
CA PRO A 359 6.15 5.78 5.31
C PRO A 359 6.19 5.07 3.95
N ARG A 360 5.01 4.81 3.36
CA ARG A 360 4.93 4.12 2.06
C ARG A 360 5.42 4.96 0.91
N GLU A 361 5.11 6.25 0.93
CA GLU A 361 5.60 7.16 -0.10
C GLU A 361 7.12 7.31 -0.01
N LEU A 362 7.67 7.34 1.21
CA LEU A 362 9.12 7.28 1.41
C LEU A 362 9.70 5.99 0.82
N ALA A 363 9.13 4.83 1.16
CA ALA A 363 9.61 3.54 0.69
C ALA A 363 9.59 3.44 -0.85
N ARG A 364 8.48 3.85 -1.50
CA ARG A 364 8.37 3.88 -2.96
C ARG A 364 9.39 4.82 -3.60
N LYS A 365 9.49 6.05 -3.11
CA LYS A 365 10.45 7.05 -3.64
C LYS A 365 11.89 6.59 -3.53
N VAL A 366 12.26 5.98 -2.41
CA VAL A 366 13.62 5.46 -2.22
C VAL A 366 13.89 4.26 -3.14
N ALA A 367 12.89 3.40 -3.34
CA ALA A 367 13.00 2.23 -4.20
C ALA A 367 13.08 2.55 -5.71
N GLU A 368 12.69 3.75 -6.15
CA GLU A 368 12.87 4.21 -7.53
C GLU A 368 14.35 4.41 -7.91
N TYR A 369 15.22 4.60 -6.92
CA TYR A 369 16.65 4.80 -7.15
C TYR A 369 17.42 3.50 -7.08
N ARG A 370 18.53 3.42 -7.83
CA ARG A 370 19.45 2.30 -7.76
C ARG A 370 20.31 2.36 -6.48
N PRO A 371 20.70 1.22 -5.90
CA PRO A 371 21.75 1.19 -4.88
C PRO A 371 23.02 1.93 -5.34
N GLY A 372 23.71 2.59 -4.42
CA GLY A 372 24.86 3.47 -4.67
C GLY A 372 24.49 4.88 -5.14
N THR A 373 23.21 5.16 -5.41
CA THR A 373 22.78 6.53 -5.76
C THR A 373 22.76 7.40 -4.51
N THR A 374 23.37 8.60 -4.57
CA THR A 374 23.23 9.61 -3.53
C THR A 374 21.95 10.43 -3.73
N ILE A 375 21.11 10.50 -2.70
CA ILE A 375 19.88 11.29 -2.69
C ILE A 375 19.94 12.36 -1.58
N ASP A 376 19.22 13.47 -1.80
CA ASP A 376 19.00 14.51 -0.79
C ASP A 376 17.73 14.16 0.02
N VAL A 377 17.88 13.94 1.33
CA VAL A 377 16.78 13.64 2.26
C VAL A 377 16.56 14.84 3.17
N LYS A 378 15.38 15.45 3.08
CA LYS A 378 14.98 16.52 3.99
C LYS A 378 14.38 15.92 5.26
N VAL A 379 14.98 16.21 6.40
CA VAL A 379 14.51 15.78 7.72
C VAL A 379 14.09 16.98 8.57
N TRP A 380 13.09 16.79 9.41
CA TRP A 380 12.75 17.69 10.49
C TRP A 380 13.36 17.16 11.79
N ARG A 381 14.23 17.97 12.42
CA ARG A 381 14.91 17.63 13.67
C ARG A 381 15.01 18.87 14.53
N ASN A 382 14.59 18.77 15.80
CA ASN A 382 14.69 19.86 16.78
C ASN A 382 14.03 21.18 16.31
N ASN A 383 12.83 21.09 15.73
CA ASN A 383 12.08 22.23 15.16
C ASN A 383 12.73 22.90 13.94
N GLU A 384 13.65 22.24 13.25
CA GLU A 384 14.33 22.78 12.07
C GLU A 384 14.38 21.76 10.94
N ALA A 385 14.22 22.25 9.70
CA ALA A 385 14.46 21.45 8.50
C ALA A 385 15.97 21.34 8.23
N ARG A 386 16.44 20.13 7.90
CA ARG A 386 17.83 19.83 7.56
C ARG A 386 17.86 18.98 6.31
N ASP A 387 18.79 19.28 5.40
CA ASP A 387 19.02 18.47 4.21
C ASP A 387 20.24 17.56 4.45
N ILE A 388 20.06 16.26 4.28
CA ILE A 388 21.08 15.22 4.51
C ILE A 388 21.27 14.45 3.22
N LYS A 389 22.51 14.37 2.74
CA LYS A 389 22.88 13.53 1.60
C LYS A 389 23.08 12.09 2.05
N VAL A 390 22.36 11.16 1.45
CA VAL A 390 22.43 9.72 1.77
C VAL A 390 22.78 8.94 0.52
N GLU A 391 23.87 8.16 0.55
CA GLU A 391 24.16 7.16 -0.46
C GLU A 391 23.36 5.89 -0.18
N LEU A 392 22.47 5.48 -1.08
CA LEU A 392 21.56 4.37 -0.86
C LEU A 392 22.28 3.02 -0.84
N GLY A 393 21.91 2.16 0.11
CA GLY A 393 22.33 0.76 0.13
C GLY A 393 21.50 -0.13 -0.79
N ASN A 394 21.78 -1.42 -0.77
CA ASN A 394 20.99 -2.43 -1.47
C ASN A 394 20.06 -3.14 -0.49
N LEU A 395 18.74 -3.14 -0.76
CA LEU A 395 17.76 -3.82 0.09
C LEU A 395 17.96 -5.35 0.11
N SER A 396 18.46 -5.93 -0.99
CA SER A 396 18.58 -7.38 -1.18
C SER A 396 19.63 -8.05 -0.30
N SER A 397 20.50 -7.29 0.39
CA SER A 397 21.56 -7.83 1.25
C SER A 397 21.15 -8.03 2.71
N LEU A 398 19.87 -7.85 3.06
CA LEU A 398 19.37 -7.88 4.44
C LEU A 398 18.62 -9.16 4.80
N ASP A 399 18.18 -9.92 3.80
CA ASP A 399 17.45 -11.17 4.01
C ASP A 399 18.35 -12.26 4.67
N GLU A 400 19.64 -11.97 4.90
CA GLU A 400 20.63 -12.85 5.54
C GLU A 400 20.91 -12.55 7.04
N ALA A 401 20.40 -11.46 7.63
CA ALA A 401 20.97 -10.89 8.87
C ALA A 401 20.12 -10.96 10.17
N SER A 402 18.88 -11.44 10.15
CA SER A 402 17.96 -11.24 11.28
C SER A 402 17.66 -12.54 12.06
N ASN A 403 18.50 -12.92 13.03
CA ASN A 403 18.25 -14.03 13.97
C ASN A 403 19.00 -13.84 15.33
N SER A 404 18.40 -13.15 16.31
CA SER A 404 18.64 -13.31 17.77
C SER A 404 17.78 -12.33 18.58
N SER A 405 16.75 -12.75 19.34
CA SER A 405 16.74 -13.21 20.77
C SER A 405 17.12 -12.09 21.76
N GLY A 406 16.50 -11.85 22.93
CA GLY A 406 15.53 -12.57 23.77
C GLY A 406 15.41 -11.89 25.17
N ASN A 407 14.35 -12.26 25.92
CA ASN A 407 13.77 -11.59 27.11
C ASN A 407 14.35 -12.03 28.47
N SER A 408 14.24 -11.21 29.56
CA SER A 408 14.13 -11.63 30.99
C SER A 408 13.93 -10.46 31.99
N ASN A 409 13.36 -10.74 33.18
CA ASN A 409 12.65 -9.82 34.11
C ASN A 409 13.17 -9.88 35.60
N VAL A 410 12.53 -9.12 36.53
CA VAL A 410 12.50 -9.17 38.05
C VAL A 410 13.38 -8.07 38.79
N PRO A 411 13.07 -7.49 40.01
CA PRO A 411 12.05 -6.47 40.41
C PRO A 411 12.49 -5.40 41.51
N VAL A 412 12.20 -4.08 41.47
CA VAL A 412 12.02 -3.25 42.73
C VAL A 412 11.37 -1.84 42.57
N ASN A 413 10.63 -1.46 43.61
CA ASN A 413 10.21 -0.15 44.18
C ASN A 413 9.82 1.06 43.27
N PRO A 414 8.54 1.51 43.33
CA PRO A 414 8.00 2.58 42.51
C PRO A 414 8.16 4.01 43.08
N SER A 415 8.33 4.99 42.18
CA SER A 415 7.97 6.40 42.40
C SER A 415 7.09 6.93 41.25
N SER A 416 6.10 7.76 41.58
CA SER A 416 4.98 8.10 40.65
C SER A 416 5.20 9.41 39.89
N LEU A 417 4.85 9.39 38.60
CA LEU A 417 4.67 10.55 37.71
C LEU A 417 3.17 10.88 37.62
N ARG A 418 2.65 11.49 38.69
CA ARG A 418 1.21 11.62 38.95
C ARG A 418 0.40 12.38 37.89
N GLY A 419 1.03 13.16 37.01
CA GLY A 419 0.34 13.93 35.97
C GLY A 419 -0.03 13.14 34.70
N TYR A 420 0.51 11.94 34.53
CA TYR A 420 0.33 11.10 33.32
C TYR A 420 -0.20 9.70 33.63
N GLY A 421 -0.51 9.40 34.90
CA GLY A 421 -0.91 8.06 35.33
C GLY A 421 0.19 7.01 35.20
N LEU A 422 1.47 7.42 35.25
CA LEU A 422 2.61 6.51 35.09
C LEU A 422 3.39 6.35 36.39
N THR A 423 3.78 5.12 36.70
CA THR A 423 4.75 4.82 37.76
C THR A 423 6.05 4.39 37.11
N LEU A 424 7.14 5.07 37.47
CA LEU A 424 8.43 4.94 36.80
C LEU A 424 9.53 4.42 37.72
N THR A 425 10.40 3.58 37.17
CA THR A 425 11.62 3.09 37.81
C THR A 425 12.78 3.18 36.82
N PRO A 426 13.98 3.66 37.22
CA PRO A 426 15.14 3.65 36.33
C PRO A 426 15.44 2.26 35.76
N SER A 427 15.86 2.18 34.49
CA SER A 427 16.29 0.93 33.87
C SER A 427 17.61 0.45 34.48
N ASP A 428 17.69 -0.84 34.81
CA ASP A 428 18.93 -1.48 35.29
C ASP A 428 20.04 -1.48 34.23
N GLN A 429 19.67 -1.43 32.94
CA GLN A 429 20.62 -1.31 31.84
C GLN A 429 21.12 0.13 31.63
N GLY A 430 20.63 1.10 32.42
CA GLY A 430 21.07 2.50 32.39
C GLY A 430 20.71 3.25 31.10
N ASP A 431 19.77 2.71 30.35
CA ASP A 431 19.38 3.12 29.00
C ASP A 431 17.96 3.69 28.91
N GLY A 432 17.31 3.93 30.04
CA GLY A 432 15.96 4.48 30.06
C GLY A 432 15.31 4.47 31.44
N VAL A 433 13.99 4.69 31.46
CA VAL A 433 13.15 4.61 32.65
C VAL A 433 11.97 3.67 32.36
N VAL A 434 11.88 2.56 33.08
CA VAL A 434 10.84 1.54 32.95
C VAL A 434 9.53 2.01 33.56
N ILE A 435 8.43 1.76 32.86
CA ILE A 435 7.06 1.98 33.31
C ILE A 435 6.61 0.73 34.06
N THR A 436 6.47 0.82 35.38
CA THR A 436 6.07 -0.33 36.21
C THR A 436 4.57 -0.45 36.38
N GLU A 437 3.84 0.67 36.25
CA GLU A 437 2.38 0.72 36.36
C GLU A 437 1.84 1.83 35.47
N VAL A 438 0.66 1.59 34.91
CA VAL A 438 -0.10 2.55 34.13
C VAL A 438 -1.50 2.59 34.70
N ASP A 439 -1.97 3.78 35.08
CA ASP A 439 -3.35 4.03 35.45
C ASP A 439 -4.25 3.76 34.22
N PRO A 440 -5.19 2.80 34.29
CA PRO A 440 -6.01 2.41 33.14
C PRO A 440 -6.91 3.54 32.61
N ASP A 441 -7.21 4.55 33.43
CA ASP A 441 -8.03 5.70 33.02
C ASP A 441 -7.20 6.87 32.47
N SER A 442 -5.87 6.71 32.35
CA SER A 442 -4.96 7.77 31.91
C SER A 442 -4.88 7.93 30.39
N GLU A 443 -4.52 9.13 29.94
CA GLU A 443 -4.16 9.40 28.53
C GLU A 443 -3.02 8.49 28.04
N ALA A 444 -2.11 8.09 28.93
CA ALA A 444 -1.04 7.16 28.59
C ALA A 444 -1.61 5.76 28.26
N ALA A 445 -2.51 5.23 29.08
CA ALA A 445 -3.19 3.95 28.80
C ALA A 445 -4.00 4.01 27.49
N ASN A 446 -4.77 5.08 27.27
CA ASN A 446 -5.56 5.28 26.05
C ASN A 446 -4.70 5.29 24.78
N ARG A 447 -3.44 5.74 24.89
CA ARG A 447 -2.47 5.79 23.78
C ARG A 447 -1.58 4.55 23.72
N GLY A 448 -1.98 3.49 24.44
CA GLY A 448 -1.39 2.16 24.39
C GLY A 448 -0.10 1.99 25.18
N VAL A 449 0.27 2.95 26.04
CA VAL A 449 1.40 2.80 26.97
C VAL A 449 1.08 1.68 27.96
N SER A 450 2.03 0.76 28.15
CA SER A 450 1.82 -0.42 28.97
C SER A 450 2.91 -0.56 30.03
N ALA A 451 2.57 -1.22 31.14
CA ALA A 451 3.57 -1.64 32.12
C ALA A 451 4.58 -2.60 31.44
N GLY A 452 5.86 -2.39 31.69
CA GLY A 452 6.97 -3.07 31.03
C GLY A 452 7.63 -2.25 29.92
N ASP A 453 6.99 -1.19 29.41
CA ASP A 453 7.62 -0.28 28.44
C ASP A 453 8.77 0.49 29.10
N THR A 454 9.84 0.76 28.35
CA THR A 454 10.95 1.62 28.78
C THR A 454 10.92 2.95 28.04
N ILE A 455 10.84 4.08 28.76
CA ILE A 455 11.03 5.42 28.20
C ILE A 455 12.52 5.65 27.98
N VAL A 456 12.91 5.75 26.71
CA VAL A 456 14.32 5.89 26.30
C VAL A 456 14.69 7.35 26.04
N ALA A 457 13.72 8.12 25.54
CA ALA A 457 13.86 9.54 25.26
C ALA A 457 12.53 10.29 25.33
N VAL A 458 12.59 11.60 25.57
CA VAL A 458 11.46 12.53 25.49
C VAL A 458 11.84 13.72 24.62
N ASN A 459 11.07 13.97 23.55
CA ASN A 459 11.32 14.99 22.53
C ASN A 459 12.77 14.95 22.00
N GLY A 460 13.29 13.74 21.74
CA GLY A 460 14.65 13.50 21.23
C GLY A 460 15.77 13.63 22.27
N SER A 461 15.45 13.97 23.52
CA SER A 461 16.42 14.00 24.62
C SER A 461 16.42 12.65 25.34
N SER A 462 17.56 11.94 25.38
CA SER A 462 17.69 10.70 26.14
C SER A 462 17.44 10.96 27.63
N VAL A 463 16.73 10.04 28.27
CA VAL A 463 16.36 10.14 29.68
C VAL A 463 16.78 8.87 30.42
N LYS A 464 17.33 9.02 31.61
CA LYS A 464 17.77 7.92 32.49
C LYS A 464 17.14 7.95 33.86
N SER A 465 16.41 9.01 34.16
CA SER A 465 15.77 9.20 35.46
C SER A 465 14.40 9.86 35.29
N GLN A 466 13.51 9.64 36.26
CA GLN A 466 12.21 10.32 36.30
C GLN A 466 12.37 11.85 36.23
N ARG A 467 13.39 12.39 36.89
CA ARG A 467 13.67 13.83 36.86
C ARG A 467 13.97 14.34 35.46
N GLU A 468 14.76 13.59 34.67
CA GLU A 468 15.05 13.94 33.28
C GLU A 468 13.81 13.88 32.39
N VAL A 469 12.90 12.92 32.65
CA VAL A 469 11.58 12.86 31.99
C VAL A 469 10.78 14.14 32.30
N GLU A 470 10.67 14.52 33.58
CA GLU A 470 9.96 15.73 34.00
C GLU A 470 10.57 17.02 33.41
N ASP A 471 11.90 17.12 33.39
CA ASP A 471 12.61 18.29 32.85
C ASP A 471 12.45 18.38 31.32
N ALA A 472 12.46 17.25 30.61
CA ALA A 472 12.19 17.21 29.17
C ALA A 472 10.75 17.64 28.83
N ILE A 473 9.76 17.21 29.61
CA ILE A 473 8.36 17.64 29.48
C ILE A 473 8.22 19.15 29.73
N LYS A 474 8.84 19.68 30.80
CA LYS A 474 8.84 21.13 31.08
C LYS A 474 9.49 21.94 29.97
N LYS A 475 10.58 21.43 29.40
CA LYS A 475 11.24 22.05 28.23
C LYS A 475 10.32 22.06 27.00
N ALA A 476 9.58 20.98 26.76
CA ALA A 476 8.59 20.93 25.69
C ALA A 476 7.46 21.95 25.91
N SER A 477 6.91 22.01 27.13
CA SER A 477 5.87 22.97 27.53
C SER A 477 6.29 24.43 27.34
N SER A 478 7.49 24.78 27.85
CA SER A 478 8.05 26.12 27.71
C SER A 478 8.38 26.52 26.26
N SER A 479 8.51 25.54 25.36
CA SER A 479 8.66 25.77 23.92
C SER A 479 7.30 25.90 23.20
N GLY A 480 6.18 26.00 23.95
CA GLY A 480 4.84 26.17 23.40
C GLY A 480 4.19 24.87 22.89
N ARG A 481 4.78 23.70 23.17
CA ARG A 481 4.22 22.42 22.71
C ARG A 481 3.00 22.03 23.54
N LYS A 482 2.01 21.45 22.85
CA LYS A 482 0.78 20.91 23.47
C LYS A 482 0.93 19.45 23.90
N ALA A 483 1.94 18.76 23.38
CA ALA A 483 2.24 17.37 23.68
C ALA A 483 3.76 17.15 23.77
N ALA A 484 4.17 16.16 24.58
CA ALA A 484 5.53 15.67 24.67
C ALA A 484 5.63 14.34 23.92
N LEU A 485 6.69 14.15 23.13
CA LEU A 485 6.89 12.93 22.34
C LEU A 485 7.77 11.95 23.12
N PHE A 486 7.19 10.85 23.58
CA PHE A 486 7.89 9.79 24.28
C PHE A 486 8.37 8.75 23.28
N GLN A 487 9.65 8.40 23.35
CA GLN A 487 10.19 7.21 22.70
C GLN A 487 10.14 6.06 23.71
N LEU A 488 9.33 5.05 23.39
CA LEU A 488 9.14 3.85 24.21
C LEU A 488 9.81 2.65 23.54
N ARG A 489 10.42 1.79 24.34
CA ARG A 489 10.91 0.48 23.93
C ARG A 489 10.13 -0.61 24.64
N SER A 490 9.59 -1.55 23.87
CA SER A 490 8.85 -2.73 24.35
C SER A 490 9.48 -3.97 23.72
N GLY A 491 10.25 -4.74 24.50
CA GLY A 491 11.16 -5.76 23.95
C GLY A 491 12.18 -5.12 23.00
N ASP A 492 12.29 -5.65 21.77
CA ASP A 492 13.19 -5.12 20.72
C ASP A 492 12.55 -4.01 19.87
N GLN A 493 11.29 -3.64 20.12
CA GLN A 493 10.58 -2.66 19.31
C GLN A 493 10.64 -1.26 19.92
N ASN A 494 11.01 -0.27 19.10
CA ASN A 494 10.91 1.15 19.43
C ASN A 494 9.64 1.75 18.80
N ARG A 495 8.87 2.50 19.59
CA ARG A 495 7.70 3.24 19.13
C ARG A 495 7.65 4.63 19.74
N PHE A 496 6.94 5.53 19.08
CA PHE A 496 6.67 6.87 19.59
C PHE A 496 5.24 7.01 20.06
N VAL A 497 5.07 7.65 21.22
CA VAL A 497 3.78 8.03 21.77
C VAL A 497 3.84 9.50 22.14
N ALA A 498 3.00 10.32 21.53
CA ALA A 498 2.81 11.69 22.00
C ALA A 498 1.84 11.66 23.18
N LEU A 499 2.17 12.29 24.31
CA LEU A 499 1.24 12.46 25.43
C LEU A 499 0.96 13.96 25.63
N PRO A 500 -0.30 14.36 25.86
CA PRO A 500 -0.65 15.76 26.07
C PRO A 500 0.12 16.34 27.26
N ILE A 501 0.67 17.53 27.11
CA ILE A 501 1.25 18.25 28.24
C ILE A 501 0.07 18.85 28.99
N SER A 502 -0.36 18.16 30.04
CA SER A 502 -1.39 18.66 30.94
C SER A 502 -1.02 20.08 31.36
N GLY A 503 -1.91 21.04 31.09
CA GLY A 503 -1.76 22.42 31.53
C GLY A 503 -1.55 22.43 33.04
N SER A 504 -0.55 23.20 33.47
CA SER A 504 -0.26 23.52 34.87
C SER A 504 -1.51 23.89 35.67
#